data_AF-A0A562RAZ3-F1
#
_entry.id   AF-A0A562RAZ3-F1
#
_cell.length_a   1.000
_cell.length_b   1.000
_cell.length_c   1.000
_cell.angle_alpha   90.00
_cell.angle_beta   90.00
_cell.angle_gamma   90.00
#
_symmetry.space_group_name_H-M   'P 1'
#
loop_
_entity.id
_entity.type
_entity.pdbx_description
1 polymer ?
#
loop_
_entity_poly.entity_id
_entity_poly.type
_entity_poly.pdbx_seq_one_letter_code
_entity_poly.pdbx_strand_id
1 'polypeptide(L)'
;MSLAAKDYIELFTGIYGRAPELDELQMWRDQGLTTRPQVAEAMLNVGGLSDGLSNYGEDARFGGMSNEDFLIGLYDNFFNRLPDNSGFNWWVNQLETGGFTRAQAVMAFTDAAK
;
A
#
# COMPACT_ATOMS: atom_id res chain seq x y z
N MET A 1 -1.77 -22.28 5.83
CA MET A 1 -3.07 -21.63 5.58
C MET A 1 -2.76 -20.32 4.89
N SER A 2 -3.23 -20.11 3.66
CA SER A 2 -2.98 -18.87 2.90
C SER A 2 -4.05 -17.82 3.19
N LEU A 3 -3.67 -16.55 3.04
CA LEU A 3 -4.59 -15.41 3.17
C LEU A 3 -5.68 -15.45 2.07
N ALA A 4 -6.86 -14.89 2.34
CA ALA A 4 -7.95 -14.90 1.36
C ALA A 4 -7.65 -13.97 0.17
N ALA A 5 -8.08 -14.35 -1.04
CA ALA A 5 -7.82 -13.56 -2.26
C ALA A 5 -8.31 -12.10 -2.14
N LYS A 6 -9.43 -11.87 -1.44
CA LYS A 6 -9.95 -10.53 -1.18
C LYS A 6 -8.97 -9.64 -0.42
N ASP A 7 -8.19 -10.18 0.52
CA ASP A 7 -7.26 -9.37 1.31
C ASP A 7 -6.07 -8.90 0.45
N TYR A 8 -5.63 -9.72 -0.51
CA TYR A 8 -4.63 -9.31 -1.50
C TYR A 8 -5.15 -8.20 -2.39
N ILE A 9 -6.40 -8.32 -2.85
CA ILE A 9 -7.04 -7.31 -3.73
C ILE A 9 -7.24 -5.98 -2.98
N GLU A 10 -7.72 -6.02 -1.74
CA GLU A 10 -7.90 -4.82 -0.89
C GLU A 10 -6.57 -4.09 -0.71
N LEU A 11 -5.51 -4.81 -0.31
CA LEU A 11 -4.18 -4.23 -0.11
C LEU A 11 -3.58 -3.70 -1.41
N PHE A 12 -3.68 -4.47 -2.51
CA PHE A 12 -3.16 -4.07 -3.80
C PHE A 12 -3.87 -2.81 -4.32
N THR A 13 -5.20 -2.75 -4.18
CA THR A 13 -5.97 -1.59 -4.64
C THR A 13 -5.65 -0.35 -3.83
N GLY A 14 -5.56 -0.47 -2.51
CA GLY A 14 -5.23 0.66 -1.66
C GLY A 14 -3.77 1.13 -1.79
N ILE A 15 -2.82 0.21 -1.99
CA ILE A 15 -1.42 0.56 -2.19
C ILE A 15 -1.20 1.10 -3.60
N TYR A 16 -1.68 0.45 -4.65
CA TYR A 16 -1.35 0.79 -6.04
C TYR A 16 -2.41 1.63 -6.76
N GLY A 17 -3.56 1.90 -6.12
CA GLY A 17 -4.65 2.70 -6.71
C GLY A 17 -5.44 1.99 -7.80
N ARG A 18 -5.26 0.68 -7.98
CA ARG A 18 -5.95 -0.13 -9.00
C ARG A 18 -6.12 -1.57 -8.54
N ALA A 19 -7.10 -2.28 -9.07
CA ALA A 19 -7.19 -3.72 -8.87
C ALA A 19 -6.00 -4.46 -9.52
N PRO A 20 -5.54 -5.59 -8.93
CA PRO A 20 -4.55 -6.45 -9.57
C PRO A 20 -5.16 -7.18 -10.77
N GLU A 21 -4.35 -7.43 -11.79
CA GLU A 21 -4.69 -8.40 -12.84
C GLU A 21 -4.64 -9.84 -12.30
N LEU A 22 -5.23 -10.79 -13.03
CA LEU A 22 -5.29 -12.19 -12.58
C LEU A 22 -3.89 -12.78 -12.34
N ASP A 23 -2.95 -12.51 -13.24
CA ASP A 23 -1.58 -13.03 -13.16
C ASP A 23 -0.82 -12.39 -11.99
N GLU A 24 -1.01 -11.08 -11.74
CA GLU A 24 -0.45 -10.39 -10.58
C GLU A 24 -1.01 -10.95 -9.26
N LEU A 25 -2.31 -11.19 -9.20
CA LEU A 25 -2.96 -11.77 -8.03
C LEU A 25 -2.44 -13.18 -7.74
N GLN A 26 -2.27 -14.03 -8.77
CA GLN A 26 -1.70 -15.36 -8.57
C GLN A 26 -0.25 -15.28 -8.11
N MET A 27 0.57 -14.44 -8.75
CA MET A 27 1.96 -14.22 -8.35
C MET A 27 2.08 -13.83 -6.87
N TRP A 28 1.25 -12.91 -6.39
CA TRP A 28 1.25 -12.48 -4.98
C TRP A 28 0.80 -13.59 -4.02
N ARG A 29 -0.15 -14.43 -4.44
CA ARG A 29 -0.61 -15.57 -3.64
C ARG A 29 0.42 -16.70 -3.54
N ASP A 30 1.27 -16.83 -4.56
CA ASP A 30 2.34 -17.84 -4.61
C ASP A 30 3.58 -17.46 -3.78
N GLN A 31 3.68 -16.21 -3.30
CA GLN A 31 4.77 -15.74 -2.42
C GLN A 31 4.76 -16.42 -1.02
N GLY A 32 3.74 -17.21 -0.70
CA GLY A 32 3.63 -17.88 0.60
C GLY A 32 3.37 -16.92 1.77
N LEU A 33 2.94 -15.69 1.48
CA LEU A 33 2.56 -14.70 2.49
C LEU A 33 1.22 -15.11 3.12
N THR A 34 1.15 -15.07 4.45
CA THR A 34 0.00 -15.64 5.18
C THR A 34 -0.79 -14.61 5.97
N THR A 35 -0.28 -13.38 6.08
CA THR A 35 -0.90 -12.32 6.88
C THR A 35 -0.96 -11.01 6.12
N ARG A 36 -1.95 -10.16 6.42
CA ARG A 36 -2.11 -8.84 5.79
C ARG A 36 -0.86 -7.95 5.96
N PRO A 37 -0.22 -7.87 7.15
CA PRO A 37 1.00 -7.07 7.31
C PRO A 37 2.16 -7.56 6.43
N GLN A 38 2.36 -8.87 6.31
CA GLN A 38 3.38 -9.43 5.41
C GLN A 38 3.14 -9.06 3.95
N VAL A 39 1.88 -9.13 3.50
CA VAL A 39 1.50 -8.75 2.13
C VAL A 39 1.70 -7.26 1.91
N ALA A 40 1.24 -6.41 2.84
CA ALA A 40 1.42 -4.96 2.75
C ALA A 40 2.91 -4.58 2.72
N GLU A 41 3.72 -5.15 3.61
CA GLU A 41 5.17 -4.92 3.66
C GLU A 41 5.85 -5.38 2.36
N ALA A 42 5.49 -6.54 1.82
CA ALA A 42 6.03 -7.00 0.56
C ALA A 42 5.62 -6.10 -0.61
N MET A 43 4.35 -5.67 -0.70
CA MET A 43 3.88 -4.74 -1.74
C MET A 43 4.52 -3.35 -1.64
N LEU A 44 4.81 -2.87 -0.44
CA LEU A 44 5.50 -1.58 -0.24
C LEU A 44 6.98 -1.66 -0.64
N ASN A 45 7.63 -2.80 -0.40
CA ASN A 45 9.04 -3.01 -0.71
C ASN A 45 9.29 -3.45 -2.17
N VAL A 46 8.28 -4.03 -2.82
CA VAL A 46 8.33 -4.46 -4.22
C VAL A 46 7.58 -3.42 -5.06
N GLY A 47 8.33 -2.57 -5.76
CA GLY A 47 7.75 -1.81 -6.87
C GLY A 47 7.06 -2.80 -7.82
N GLY A 48 5.75 -2.65 -8.02
CA GLY A 48 4.89 -3.63 -8.70
C GLY A 48 5.60 -4.30 -9.88
N LEU A 49 5.96 -5.56 -9.70
CA LEU A 49 6.66 -6.36 -10.70
C LEU A 49 5.68 -6.74 -11.80
N SER A 50 5.52 -5.87 -12.79
CA SER A 50 5.34 -6.23 -14.20
C SER A 50 5.47 -4.98 -15.07
N ASP A 51 5.98 -5.18 -16.28
CA ASP A 51 6.30 -4.23 -17.36
C ASP A 51 5.14 -3.29 -17.81
N GLY A 52 3.98 -3.37 -17.15
CA GLY A 52 2.80 -2.52 -17.37
C GLY A 52 2.77 -1.20 -16.57
N LEU A 53 3.70 -0.98 -15.64
CA LEU A 53 3.83 0.29 -14.90
C LEU A 53 4.81 1.29 -15.56
N SER A 54 5.30 1.02 -16.77
CA SER A 54 6.18 1.91 -17.53
C SER A 54 5.58 3.30 -17.84
N ASN A 55 4.28 3.50 -17.60
CA ASN A 55 3.62 4.82 -17.64
C ASN A 55 3.59 5.56 -16.27
N TYR A 56 4.09 4.93 -15.20
CA TYR A 56 4.17 5.45 -13.82
C TYR A 56 5.62 5.52 -13.28
N GLY A 57 6.62 5.49 -14.18
CA GLY A 57 8.00 5.96 -13.96
C GLY A 57 8.76 5.39 -12.75
N GLU A 58 9.60 4.39 -13.01
CA GLU A 58 10.90 4.04 -12.40
C GLU A 58 11.10 3.94 -10.87
N ASP A 59 10.19 4.42 -10.03
CA ASP A 59 10.27 4.26 -8.58
C ASP A 59 9.42 3.08 -8.14
N ALA A 60 9.99 2.24 -7.27
CA ALA A 60 9.21 1.41 -6.37
C ALA A 60 8.36 2.35 -5.48
N ARG A 61 7.19 2.76 -5.98
CA ARG A 61 6.56 4.07 -5.65
C ARG A 61 6.57 4.38 -4.16
N PHE A 62 6.17 3.47 -3.28
CA PHE A 62 6.10 3.76 -1.85
C PHE A 62 7.30 3.33 -1.00
N GLY A 63 8.29 2.63 -1.55
CA GLY A 63 9.51 2.27 -0.82
C GLY A 63 10.55 3.40 -0.80
N GLY A 64 10.60 4.19 -1.88
CA GLY A 64 11.54 5.30 -2.05
C GLY A 64 10.97 6.71 -1.79
N MET A 65 9.64 6.86 -1.69
CA MET A 65 8.97 8.14 -1.44
C MET A 65 9.25 8.69 -0.04
N SER A 66 9.09 10.01 0.13
CA SER A 66 8.96 10.66 1.44
C SER A 66 7.73 10.11 2.20
N ASN A 67 7.68 10.30 3.52
CA ASN A 67 6.51 9.88 4.30
C ASN A 67 5.27 10.68 3.91
N GLU A 68 5.46 11.94 3.52
CA GLU A 68 4.44 12.85 3.03
C GLU A 68 3.82 12.35 1.71
N ASP A 69 4.64 12.07 0.70
CA ASP A 69 4.18 11.59 -0.60
C ASP A 69 3.51 10.22 -0.46
N PHE A 70 4.07 9.36 0.40
CA PHE A 70 3.47 8.08 0.75
C PHE A 70 2.04 8.26 1.29
N LEU A 71 1.85 9.13 2.28
CA LEU A 71 0.55 9.37 2.88
C LEU A 71 -0.42 10.02 1.90
N ILE A 72 0.00 11.01 1.10
CA ILE A 72 -0.85 11.63 0.07
C ILE A 72 -1.38 10.55 -0.88
N GLY A 73 -0.51 9.65 -1.36
CA GLY A 73 -0.90 8.55 -2.23
C GLY A 73 -1.90 7.59 -1.56
N LEU A 74 -1.71 7.26 -0.28
CA LEU A 74 -2.69 6.43 0.44
C LEU A 74 -4.06 7.11 0.56
N TYR A 75 -4.09 8.40 0.88
CA TYR A 75 -5.35 9.14 0.99
C TYR A 75 -6.11 9.17 -0.34
N ASP A 76 -5.39 9.38 -1.44
CA ASP A 76 -5.97 9.35 -2.78
C ASP A 76 -6.49 7.95 -3.14
N ASN A 77 -5.67 6.91 -2.95
CA ASN A 77 -6.05 5.55 -3.34
C ASN A 77 -7.19 4.96 -2.50
N PHE A 78 -7.19 5.15 -1.17
CA PHE A 78 -8.18 4.54 -0.29
C PHE A 78 -9.46 5.35 -0.18
N PHE A 79 -9.37 6.67 -0.25
CA PHE A 79 -10.50 7.55 0.06
C PHE A 79 -10.86 8.50 -1.08
N ASN A 80 -10.10 8.51 -2.17
CA ASN A 80 -10.29 9.40 -3.32
C ASN A 80 -10.42 10.87 -2.90
N ARG A 81 -9.57 11.27 -1.93
CA ARG A 81 -9.52 12.64 -1.38
C ARG A 81 -8.11 12.99 -0.94
N LEU A 82 -7.85 14.30 -0.85
CA LEU A 82 -6.67 14.81 -0.16
C LEU A 82 -6.84 14.70 1.37
N PRO A 83 -5.73 14.56 2.12
CA PRO A 83 -5.80 14.58 3.57
C PRO A 83 -6.15 15.97 4.10
N ASP A 84 -6.76 16.01 5.28
CA ASP A 84 -6.84 17.23 6.06
C ASP A 84 -5.49 17.51 6.75
N ASN A 85 -5.15 18.79 6.95
CA ASN A 85 -3.84 19.18 7.49
C ASN A 85 -3.54 18.55 8.86
N SER A 86 -4.54 18.44 9.74
CA SER A 86 -4.32 17.92 11.10
C SER A 86 -4.06 16.42 11.11
N GLY A 87 -4.88 15.64 10.41
CA GLY A 87 -4.69 14.21 10.25
C GLY A 87 -3.40 13.89 9.51
N PHE A 88 -3.09 14.63 8.44
CA PHE A 88 -1.84 14.47 7.69
C PHE A 88 -0.61 14.64 8.58
N ASN A 89 -0.53 15.77 9.29
CA ASN A 89 0.61 16.08 10.15
C ASN A 89 0.79 15.05 11.27
N TRP A 90 -0.31 14.53 11.81
CA TRP A 90 -0.26 13.46 12.80
C TRP A 90 0.36 12.19 12.20
N TRP A 91 -0.13 11.76 11.03
CA TRP A 91 0.40 10.57 10.35
C TRP A 91 1.87 10.71 9.97
N VAL A 92 2.26 11.87 9.41
CA VAL A 92 3.67 12.16 9.10
C VAL A 92 4.52 12.03 10.35
N ASN A 93 4.10 12.65 11.46
CA ASN A 93 4.83 12.55 12.72
C ASN A 93 4.95 11.10 13.21
N GLN A 94 3.89 10.29 13.12
CA GLN A 94 3.96 8.87 13.50
C GLN A 94 4.97 8.08 12.66
N LEU A 95 5.06 8.35 11.36
CA LEU A 95 6.04 7.69 10.48
C LEU A 95 7.46 8.18 10.74
N GLU A 96 7.66 9.49 10.92
CA GLU A 96 8.97 10.11 11.18
C GLU A 96 9.55 9.67 12.53
N THR A 97 8.74 9.59 13.58
CA THR A 97 9.20 9.17 14.91
C THR A 97 9.24 7.65 15.08
N GLY A 98 8.85 6.88 14.06
CA GLY A 98 8.75 5.43 14.13
C GLY A 98 7.63 4.92 15.05
N GLY A 99 6.63 5.74 15.35
CA GLY A 99 5.42 5.33 16.08
C GLY A 99 4.54 4.38 15.26
N PHE A 100 4.60 4.52 13.92
CA PHE A 100 4.01 3.58 12.96
C PHE A 100 5.02 3.25 11.87
N THR A 101 5.00 2.01 11.39
CA THR A 101 5.61 1.64 10.11
C THR A 101 4.65 1.95 8.95
N ARG A 102 5.18 2.07 7.74
CA ARG A 102 4.34 2.24 6.53
C ARG A 102 3.34 1.10 6.35
N ALA A 103 3.76 -0.14 6.64
CA ALA A 103 2.85 -1.30 6.60
C ALA A 103 1.72 -1.17 7.64
N GLN A 104 2.01 -0.69 8.86
CA GLN A 104 0.98 -0.43 9.87
C GLN A 104 0.03 0.71 9.45
N ALA A 105 0.55 1.76 8.80
CA ALA A 105 -0.29 2.82 8.24
C ALA A 105 -1.23 2.27 7.15
N VAL A 106 -0.73 1.47 6.20
CA VAL A 106 -1.59 0.79 5.20
C VAL A 106 -2.69 -0.02 5.88
N MET A 107 -2.36 -0.78 6.92
CA MET A 107 -3.34 -1.57 7.65
C MET A 107 -4.44 -0.70 8.29
N ALA A 108 -4.07 0.44 8.88
CA ALA A 108 -5.01 1.38 9.46
C ALA A 108 -5.92 2.03 8.40
N PHE A 109 -5.37 2.42 7.26
CA PHE A 109 -6.14 2.99 6.14
C PHE A 109 -7.08 1.94 5.54
N THR A 110 -6.61 0.72 5.38
CA THR A 110 -7.41 -0.39 4.85
C THR A 110 -8.58 -0.73 5.78
N ASP A 111 -8.41 -0.60 7.10
CA ASP A 111 -9.50 -0.80 8.04
C ASP A 111 -10.51 0.35 8.00
N ALA A 112 -10.02 1.59 7.87
CA ALA A 112 -10.85 2.79 7.80
C ALA A 112 -11.63 2.95 6.49
N ALA A 113 -11.23 2.27 5.41
CA ALA A 113 -11.89 2.33 4.10
C ALA A 113 -13.05 1.33 3.90
N LYS A 114 -13.33 0.48 4.90
CA LYS A 114 -14.45 -0.47 4.89
C LYS A 114 -15.77 0.21 5.25
#